data_AF-A6GIU5-F1
#
_entry.id   AF-A6GIU5-F1
#
_cell.length_a   1.000
_cell.length_b   1.000
_cell.length_c   1.000
_cell.angle_alpha   90.00
_cell.angle_beta   90.00
_cell.angle_gamma   90.00
#
_symmetry.space_group_name_H-M   'P 1'
#
loop_
_entity.id
_entity.type
_entity.pdbx_description
1 polymer ?
#
loop_
_entity_poly.entity_id
_entity_poly.type
_entity_poly.pdbx_seq_one_letter_code
_entity_poly.pdbx_strand_id
1 'polypeptide(L)'
;MLAPLARGLFEALLPLGRALESPARLRLLIRQLGWDVAVSEGLLAELPLANELPALLEQGEALVESIAALEGTKDDDIGGVVVQTLELVTTILGEIEALDGWAASGAQLPAQAKDPTFWAELAGRLPGFLIARWLRARKPVLYELLHLVGVVSETVVILDDGEEFVRRSVDWSLLSELVQDPAGTLAGRYGWGEADWAHDDFLEALRRLCLSAGVRGRRESLRATLTEGALYASDSPALAGLPRSPALALPFVSGRTDIGGTGGASAWAELGLLLAPAPASPRGEAITGLYLGNLSYGEAEASLPLAEGWALRFAGGADASGSVGVDLQPDSVEFIGSAPRVDARLAITGQPPTPTRLLGAEQGLRLELRALELGLGVAGSVSDPELILDAATSLGLVIEPSEATPCSAPCSAASPWTSAPTWPCAGRLRPG
;
A
#
# COMPACT_ATOMS: atom_id res chain seq x y z
N MET A 1 -2.92 5.66 -19.12
CA MET A 1 -3.02 4.97 -17.81
C MET A 1 -2.82 3.45 -17.93
N LEU A 2 -3.34 2.80 -18.98
CA LEU A 2 -3.28 1.34 -19.13
C LEU A 2 -1.90 0.78 -19.50
N ALA A 3 -1.07 1.50 -20.25
CA ALA A 3 0.27 1.04 -20.66
C ALA A 3 1.20 0.64 -19.49
N PRO A 4 1.40 1.49 -18.45
CA PRO A 4 2.18 1.09 -17.27
C PRO A 4 1.63 -0.11 -16.52
N LEU A 5 0.29 -0.25 -16.49
CA LEU A 5 -0.37 -1.39 -15.87
C LEU A 5 -0.09 -2.67 -16.66
N ALA A 6 -0.30 -2.63 -17.98
CA ALA A 6 -0.04 -3.75 -18.87
C ALA A 6 1.44 -4.19 -18.83
N ARG A 7 2.36 -3.21 -18.84
CA ARG A 7 3.80 -3.45 -18.63
C ARG A 7 4.10 -4.08 -17.28
N GLY A 8 3.56 -3.53 -16.19
CA GLY A 8 3.79 -4.07 -14.85
C GLY A 8 3.28 -5.50 -14.69
N LEU A 9 2.12 -5.78 -15.28
CA LEU A 9 1.51 -7.10 -15.28
C LEU A 9 2.35 -8.11 -16.09
N PHE A 10 2.86 -7.72 -17.26
CA PHE A 10 3.80 -8.53 -18.03
C PHE A 10 5.12 -8.75 -17.28
N GLU A 11 5.72 -7.70 -16.71
CA GLU A 11 6.96 -7.80 -15.92
C GLU A 11 6.81 -8.72 -14.70
N ALA A 12 5.60 -8.84 -14.15
CA ALA A 12 5.31 -9.78 -13.07
C ALA A 12 5.40 -11.25 -13.51
N LEU A 13 5.22 -11.55 -14.80
CA LEU A 13 5.26 -12.90 -15.37
C LEU A 13 6.68 -13.33 -15.78
N LEU A 14 7.60 -12.39 -16.03
CA LEU A 14 8.99 -12.69 -16.42
C LEU A 14 9.73 -13.70 -15.52
N PRO A 15 9.56 -13.70 -14.17
CA PRO A 15 10.18 -14.71 -13.32
C PRO A 15 9.77 -16.15 -13.67
N LEU A 16 8.58 -16.36 -14.23
CA LEU A 16 8.11 -17.69 -14.65
C LEU A 16 8.92 -18.20 -15.83
N GLY A 17 9.14 -17.38 -16.87
CA GLY A 17 10.00 -17.75 -17.99
C GLY A 17 11.41 -18.14 -17.55
N ARG A 18 12.01 -17.33 -16.68
CA ARG A 18 13.34 -17.61 -16.10
C ARG A 18 13.38 -18.90 -15.27
N ALA A 19 12.26 -19.26 -14.65
CA ALA A 19 12.14 -20.49 -13.89
C ALA A 19 12.14 -21.72 -14.81
N LEU A 20 11.51 -21.63 -15.98
CA LEU A 20 11.48 -22.70 -16.98
C LEU A 20 12.80 -22.89 -17.73
N GLU A 21 13.76 -21.97 -17.65
CA GLU A 21 15.08 -22.12 -18.27
C GLU A 21 15.92 -23.27 -17.69
N SER A 22 15.63 -23.74 -16.47
CA SER A 22 16.35 -24.89 -15.89
C SER A 22 15.56 -25.56 -14.75
N PRO A 23 15.73 -26.88 -14.53
CA PRO A 23 15.05 -27.60 -13.45
C PRO A 23 15.30 -27.00 -12.06
N ALA A 24 16.51 -26.52 -11.79
CA ALA A 24 16.87 -25.92 -10.52
C ALA A 24 16.08 -24.64 -10.22
N ARG A 25 15.85 -23.79 -11.23
CA ARG A 25 15.10 -22.54 -11.06
C ARG A 25 13.61 -22.79 -10.93
N LEU A 26 13.05 -23.74 -11.69
CA LEU A 26 11.67 -24.16 -11.51
C LEU A 26 11.43 -24.74 -10.11
N ARG A 27 12.35 -25.58 -9.61
CA ARG A 27 12.30 -26.08 -8.23
C ARG A 27 12.29 -24.95 -7.21
N LEU A 28 13.12 -23.92 -7.39
CA LEU A 28 13.14 -22.76 -6.50
C LEU A 28 11.81 -21.99 -6.52
N LEU A 29 11.18 -21.83 -7.69
CA LEU A 29 9.86 -21.19 -7.81
C LEU A 29 8.78 -22.01 -7.09
N ILE A 30 8.74 -23.33 -7.30
CA ILE A 30 7.80 -24.23 -6.64
C ILE A 30 8.01 -24.24 -5.12
N ARG A 31 9.28 -24.22 -4.65
CA ARG A 31 9.62 -24.08 -3.23
C ARG A 31 9.13 -22.75 -2.66
N GLN A 32 9.22 -21.66 -3.42
CA GLN A 32 8.66 -20.36 -3.03
C GLN A 32 7.12 -20.30 -3.06
N LEU A 33 6.45 -21.35 -3.53
CA LEU A 33 5.01 -21.48 -3.42
C LEU A 33 4.60 -22.42 -2.27
N GLY A 34 5.56 -23.04 -1.60
CA GLY A 34 5.36 -23.88 -0.43
C GLY A 34 5.45 -25.39 -0.69
N TRP A 35 6.06 -25.82 -1.80
CA TRP A 35 6.21 -27.25 -2.12
C TRP A 35 7.66 -27.63 -2.39
N ASP A 36 8.14 -28.75 -1.85
CA ASP A 36 9.44 -29.32 -2.21
C ASP A 36 9.28 -30.47 -3.20
N VAL A 37 9.29 -30.15 -4.50
CA VAL A 37 9.20 -31.14 -5.59
C VAL A 37 10.54 -31.25 -6.30
N ALA A 38 11.02 -32.48 -6.49
CA ALA A 38 12.20 -32.72 -7.30
C ALA A 38 11.87 -32.50 -8.79
N VAL A 39 12.45 -31.45 -9.38
CA VAL A 39 12.29 -31.14 -10.81
C VAL A 39 13.46 -31.73 -11.58
N SER A 40 13.16 -32.54 -12.60
CA SER A 40 14.14 -33.11 -13.54
C SER A 40 14.00 -32.49 -14.93
N GLU A 41 15.01 -32.66 -15.79
CA GLU A 41 14.93 -32.24 -17.21
C GLU A 41 13.74 -32.90 -17.94
N GLY A 42 13.44 -34.16 -17.63
CA GLY A 42 12.30 -34.87 -18.20
C GLY A 42 10.96 -34.26 -17.78
N LEU A 43 10.81 -33.89 -16.49
CA LEU A 43 9.60 -33.19 -16.04
C LEU A 43 9.46 -31.85 -16.75
N LEU A 44 10.55 -31.09 -16.83
CA LEU A 44 10.55 -29.78 -17.46
C LEU A 44 10.16 -29.85 -18.95
N ALA A 45 10.66 -30.84 -19.69
CA ALA A 45 10.33 -31.06 -21.09
C ALA A 45 8.87 -31.52 -21.32
N GLU A 46 8.24 -32.18 -20.33
CA GLU A 46 6.84 -32.60 -20.42
C GLU A 46 5.85 -31.47 -20.07
N LEU A 47 6.30 -30.37 -19.45
CA LEU A 47 5.41 -29.30 -19.02
C LEU A 47 4.80 -28.54 -20.21
N PRO A 48 3.46 -28.35 -20.25
CA PRO A 48 2.80 -27.59 -21.31
C PRO A 48 3.40 -26.18 -21.48
N LEU A 49 3.63 -25.50 -20.35
CA LEU A 49 4.22 -24.16 -20.29
C LEU A 49 5.61 -24.06 -20.94
N ALA A 50 6.40 -25.13 -20.94
CA ALA A 50 7.79 -25.07 -21.40
C ALA A 50 7.91 -24.84 -22.92
N ASN A 51 6.87 -25.19 -23.69
CA ASN A 51 6.90 -25.10 -25.15
C ASN A 51 6.44 -23.72 -25.65
N GLU A 52 5.33 -23.23 -25.12
CA GLU A 52 4.61 -22.04 -25.61
C GLU A 52 5.07 -20.75 -24.90
N LEU A 53 5.35 -20.82 -23.59
CA LEU A 53 5.62 -19.63 -22.78
C LEU A 53 6.84 -18.82 -23.24
N PRO A 54 7.99 -19.42 -23.64
CA PRO A 54 9.14 -18.64 -24.09
C PRO A 54 8.82 -17.71 -25.26
N ALA A 55 8.05 -18.19 -26.24
CA ALA A 55 7.66 -17.40 -27.40
C ALA A 55 6.68 -16.27 -27.01
N LEU A 56 5.72 -16.54 -26.13
CA LEU A 56 4.80 -15.53 -25.61
C LEU A 56 5.54 -14.44 -24.82
N LEU A 57 6.55 -14.81 -24.03
CA LEU A 57 7.36 -13.84 -23.29
C LEU A 57 8.23 -12.99 -24.22
N GLU A 58 8.84 -13.58 -25.25
CA GLU A 58 9.58 -12.81 -26.26
C GLU A 58 8.67 -11.80 -26.97
N GLN A 59 7.46 -12.21 -27.35
CA GLN A 59 6.44 -11.32 -27.92
C GLN A 59 6.08 -10.18 -26.96
N GLY A 60 5.94 -10.48 -25.67
CA GLY A 60 5.58 -9.47 -24.68
C GLY A 60 6.70 -8.50 -24.36
N GLU A 61 7.96 -8.95 -24.38
CA GLU A 61 9.11 -8.05 -24.30
C GLU A 61 9.13 -7.08 -25.48
N ALA A 62 8.91 -7.56 -26.70
CA ALA A 62 8.79 -6.71 -27.88
C ALA A 62 7.61 -5.72 -27.80
N LEU A 63 6.46 -6.13 -27.26
CA LEU A 63 5.32 -5.25 -27.02
C LEU A 63 5.62 -4.20 -25.95
N VAL A 64 6.29 -4.56 -24.86
CA VAL A 64 6.70 -3.62 -23.80
C VAL A 64 7.73 -2.62 -24.32
N GLU A 65 8.69 -3.06 -25.15
CA GLU A 65 9.62 -2.16 -25.84
C GLU A 65 8.87 -1.23 -26.79
N SER A 66 7.86 -1.75 -27.50
CA SER A 66 7.00 -0.93 -28.36
C SER A 66 6.22 0.12 -27.55
N ILE A 67 5.67 -0.25 -26.38
CA ILE A 67 5.04 0.70 -25.45
C ILE A 67 6.03 1.80 -25.05
N ALA A 68 7.26 1.43 -24.69
CA ALA A 68 8.29 2.38 -24.28
C ALA A 68 8.71 3.30 -25.43
N ALA A 69 8.82 2.77 -26.66
CA ALA A 69 9.14 3.54 -27.85
C ALA A 69 8.01 4.50 -28.27
N LEU A 70 6.77 4.17 -27.90
CA LEU A 70 5.59 4.99 -28.16
C LEU A 70 5.32 6.04 -27.06
N GLU A 71 6.17 6.13 -26.03
CA GLU A 71 6.12 7.20 -25.02
C GLU A 71 6.41 8.55 -25.71
N GLY A 72 5.35 9.27 -26.09
CA GLY A 72 5.42 10.57 -26.78
C GLY A 72 4.73 10.64 -28.16
N THR A 73 4.25 9.51 -28.69
CA THR A 73 3.44 9.45 -29.93
C THR A 73 1.93 9.58 -29.66
N LYS A 74 1.11 9.78 -30.72
CA LYS A 74 -0.35 10.00 -30.62
C LYS A 74 -1.09 8.84 -29.92
N ASP A 75 -2.20 9.16 -29.24
CA ASP A 75 -2.96 8.25 -28.37
C ASP A 75 -3.49 6.98 -29.06
N ASP A 76 -3.84 7.04 -30.35
CA ASP A 76 -4.49 5.92 -31.06
C ASP A 76 -3.55 4.70 -31.23
N ASP A 77 -2.24 4.92 -31.39
CA ASP A 77 -1.26 3.83 -31.55
C ASP A 77 -0.96 3.13 -30.21
N ILE A 78 -1.04 3.87 -29.10
CA ILE A 78 -0.80 3.32 -27.74
C ILE A 78 -1.94 2.39 -27.34
N GLY A 79 -3.19 2.74 -27.68
CA GLY A 79 -4.36 1.93 -27.35
C GLY A 79 -4.27 0.50 -27.92
N GLY A 80 -3.83 0.37 -29.18
CA GLY A 80 -3.66 -0.92 -29.84
C GLY A 80 -2.63 -1.82 -29.13
N VAL A 81 -1.45 -1.27 -28.81
CA VAL A 81 -0.37 -2.03 -28.16
C VAL A 81 -0.75 -2.42 -26.72
N VAL A 82 -1.48 -1.56 -26.01
CA VAL A 82 -2.02 -1.88 -24.68
C VAL A 82 -2.97 -3.08 -24.73
N VAL A 83 -3.92 -3.07 -25.67
CA VAL A 83 -4.87 -4.17 -25.84
C VAL A 83 -4.13 -5.46 -26.17
N GLN A 84 -3.18 -5.43 -27.11
CA GLN A 84 -2.35 -6.59 -27.44
C GLN A 84 -1.55 -7.12 -26.24
N THR A 85 -1.03 -6.22 -25.39
CA THR A 85 -0.30 -6.61 -24.19
C THR A 85 -1.23 -7.29 -23.17
N LEU A 86 -2.45 -6.79 -23.01
CA LEU A 86 -3.45 -7.41 -22.13
C LEU A 86 -3.91 -8.77 -22.67
N GLU A 87 -4.15 -8.88 -23.97
CA GLU A 87 -4.48 -10.14 -24.65
C GLU A 87 -3.36 -11.18 -24.48
N LEU A 88 -2.10 -10.75 -24.61
CA LEU A 88 -0.95 -11.61 -24.39
C LEU A 88 -0.87 -12.07 -22.92
N VAL A 89 -1.08 -11.17 -21.96
CA VAL A 89 -1.16 -11.57 -20.55
C VAL A 89 -2.27 -12.59 -20.33
N THR A 90 -3.47 -12.37 -20.89
CA THR A 90 -4.57 -13.33 -20.75
C THR A 90 -4.22 -14.68 -21.38
N THR A 91 -3.46 -14.68 -22.48
CA THR A 91 -2.96 -15.90 -23.12
C THR A 91 -2.00 -16.64 -22.19
N ILE A 92 -1.02 -15.93 -21.61
CA ILE A 92 -0.09 -16.51 -20.63
C ILE A 92 -0.82 -17.06 -19.40
N LEU A 93 -1.84 -16.36 -18.90
CA LEU A 93 -2.66 -16.86 -17.80
C LEU A 93 -3.44 -18.12 -18.20
N GLY A 94 -3.96 -18.19 -19.43
CA GLY A 94 -4.58 -19.39 -19.98
C GLY A 94 -3.61 -20.58 -20.06
N GLU A 95 -2.35 -20.35 -20.42
CA GLU A 95 -1.31 -21.38 -20.39
C GLU A 95 -0.99 -21.87 -18.97
N ILE A 96 -1.07 -20.98 -17.96
CA ILE A 96 -0.94 -21.37 -16.55
C ILE A 96 -2.15 -22.19 -16.12
N GLU A 97 -3.35 -21.78 -16.50
CA GLU A 97 -4.60 -22.52 -16.23
C GLU A 97 -4.62 -23.89 -16.92
N ALA A 98 -3.92 -24.07 -18.06
CA ALA A 98 -3.79 -25.36 -18.72
C ALA A 98 -3.00 -26.40 -17.89
N LEU A 99 -2.33 -25.98 -16.81
CA LEU A 99 -1.79 -26.91 -15.81
C LEU A 99 -2.88 -27.53 -14.92
N ASP A 100 -4.08 -26.95 -14.87
CA ASP A 100 -5.19 -27.50 -14.08
C ASP A 100 -5.56 -28.90 -14.59
N GLY A 101 -5.51 -29.88 -13.67
CA GLY A 101 -5.73 -31.28 -13.99
C GLY A 101 -4.61 -31.96 -14.80
N TRP A 102 -3.50 -31.27 -15.09
CA TRP A 102 -2.34 -31.87 -15.74
C TRP A 102 -1.68 -32.88 -14.82
N ALA A 103 -1.22 -34.01 -15.37
CA ALA A 103 -0.47 -35.01 -14.62
C ALA A 103 0.66 -35.56 -15.48
N ALA A 104 1.88 -35.56 -14.94
CA ALA A 104 3.03 -36.08 -15.65
C ALA A 104 2.94 -37.61 -15.80
N SER A 105 3.37 -38.13 -16.95
CA SER A 105 3.17 -39.55 -17.29
C SER A 105 4.43 -40.41 -17.10
N GLY A 106 5.59 -39.78 -16.84
CA GLY A 106 6.87 -40.46 -16.65
C GLY A 106 6.96 -41.34 -15.40
N ALA A 107 7.32 -42.61 -15.57
CA ALA A 107 7.43 -43.59 -14.48
C ALA A 107 8.43 -43.17 -13.38
N GLN A 108 9.52 -42.49 -13.75
CA GLN A 108 10.60 -42.06 -12.83
C GLN A 108 10.32 -40.71 -12.13
N LEU A 109 9.17 -40.09 -12.38
CA LEU A 109 8.84 -38.79 -11.79
C LEU A 109 8.36 -38.91 -10.33
N PRO A 110 8.58 -37.87 -9.49
CA PRO A 110 8.07 -37.84 -8.12
C PRO A 110 6.56 -38.03 -8.05
N ALA A 111 6.07 -38.56 -6.92
CA ALA A 111 4.64 -38.81 -6.72
C ALA A 111 3.81 -37.51 -6.83
N GLN A 112 4.31 -36.40 -6.28
CA GLN A 112 3.65 -35.09 -6.34
C GLN A 112 3.47 -34.61 -7.79
N ALA A 113 4.45 -34.84 -8.67
CA ALA A 113 4.37 -34.42 -10.07
C ALA A 113 3.33 -35.24 -10.87
N LYS A 114 2.93 -36.41 -10.37
CA LYS A 114 1.89 -37.27 -10.96
C LYS A 114 0.50 -36.98 -10.40
N ASP A 115 0.39 -36.15 -9.36
CA ASP A 115 -0.88 -35.77 -8.75
C ASP A 115 -1.48 -34.57 -9.50
N PRO A 116 -2.64 -34.70 -10.17
CA PRO A 116 -3.27 -33.58 -10.85
C PRO A 116 -3.72 -32.47 -9.88
N THR A 117 -3.98 -32.79 -8.62
CA THR A 117 -4.37 -31.81 -7.59
C THR A 117 -3.25 -30.83 -7.31
N PHE A 118 -2.00 -31.31 -7.32
CA PHE A 118 -0.82 -30.47 -7.14
C PHE A 118 -0.73 -29.39 -8.22
N TRP A 119 -0.95 -29.76 -9.49
CA TRP A 119 -0.87 -28.84 -10.61
C TRP A 119 -2.05 -27.85 -10.65
N ALA A 120 -3.25 -28.29 -10.27
CA ALA A 120 -4.40 -27.43 -10.07
C ALA A 120 -4.14 -26.35 -9.00
N GLU A 121 -3.60 -26.73 -7.83
CA GLU A 121 -3.25 -25.78 -6.79
C GLU A 121 -2.11 -24.84 -7.22
N LEU A 122 -1.11 -25.36 -7.94
CA LEU A 122 -0.02 -24.56 -8.46
C LEU A 122 -0.52 -23.50 -9.46
N ALA A 123 -1.36 -23.90 -10.41
CA ALA A 123 -1.97 -23.03 -11.41
C ALA A 123 -2.77 -21.90 -10.76
N GLY A 124 -3.61 -22.24 -9.77
CA GLY A 124 -4.43 -21.26 -9.06
C GLY A 124 -3.60 -20.26 -8.22
N ARG A 125 -2.47 -20.68 -7.63
CA ARG A 125 -1.66 -19.81 -6.75
C ARG A 125 -0.60 -19.00 -7.49
N LEU A 126 -0.09 -19.50 -8.61
CA LEU A 126 1.05 -18.93 -9.31
C LEU A 126 0.84 -17.47 -9.75
N PRO A 127 -0.28 -17.08 -10.39
CA PRO A 127 -0.50 -15.69 -10.81
C PRO A 127 -0.49 -14.71 -9.64
N GLY A 128 -1.21 -15.03 -8.55
CA GLY A 128 -1.26 -14.20 -7.34
C GLY A 128 0.12 -14.04 -6.71
N PHE A 129 0.89 -15.12 -6.62
CA PHE A 129 2.25 -15.08 -6.10
C PHE A 129 3.18 -14.19 -6.96
N LEU A 130 3.15 -14.33 -8.28
CA LEU A 130 3.98 -13.56 -9.21
C LEU A 130 3.68 -12.06 -9.10
N ILE A 131 2.40 -11.68 -9.05
CA ILE A 131 1.96 -10.29 -8.88
C ILE A 131 2.36 -9.75 -7.51
N ALA A 132 2.12 -10.49 -6.43
CA ALA A 132 2.52 -10.08 -5.08
C ALA A 132 4.04 -9.86 -4.98
N ARG A 133 4.85 -10.75 -5.58
CA ARG A 133 6.30 -10.63 -5.64
C ARG A 133 6.73 -9.38 -6.40
N TRP A 134 6.13 -9.11 -7.55
CA TRP A 134 6.44 -7.93 -8.35
C TRP A 134 6.06 -6.64 -7.61
N LEU A 135 4.87 -6.58 -7.02
CA LEU A 135 4.40 -5.45 -6.22
C LEU A 135 5.37 -5.15 -5.07
N ARG A 136 5.79 -6.17 -4.32
CA ARG A 136 6.75 -6.00 -3.23
C ARG A 136 8.09 -5.41 -3.71
N ALA A 137 8.56 -5.82 -4.88
CA ALA A 137 9.86 -5.39 -5.41
C ALA A 137 9.81 -4.00 -6.06
N ARG A 138 8.72 -3.66 -6.75
CA ARG A 138 8.63 -2.45 -7.59
C ARG A 138 7.73 -1.37 -7.01
N LYS A 139 6.75 -1.73 -6.19
CA LYS A 139 5.72 -0.86 -5.62
C LYS A 139 5.46 -1.23 -4.14
N PRO A 140 6.49 -1.16 -3.25
CA PRO A 140 6.40 -1.67 -1.89
C PRO A 140 5.28 -1.01 -1.06
N VAL A 141 5.00 0.28 -1.28
CA VAL A 141 3.89 0.97 -0.62
C VAL A 141 2.53 0.37 -1.00
N LEU A 142 2.32 0.09 -2.29
CA LEU A 142 1.09 -0.55 -2.76
C LEU A 142 0.98 -1.98 -2.23
N TYR A 143 2.08 -2.72 -2.18
CA TYR A 143 2.11 -4.05 -1.59
C TYR A 143 1.68 -4.04 -0.12
N GLU A 144 2.29 -3.18 0.71
CA GLU A 144 1.96 -3.11 2.13
C GLU A 144 0.55 -2.54 2.37
N LEU A 145 0.06 -1.66 1.48
CA LEU A 145 -1.33 -1.20 1.53
C LEU A 145 -2.31 -2.36 1.25
N LEU A 146 -2.06 -3.14 0.20
CA LEU A 146 -2.87 -4.33 -0.11
C LEU A 146 -2.76 -5.40 0.97
N HIS A 147 -1.63 -5.47 1.67
CA HIS A 147 -1.44 -6.33 2.83
C HIS A 147 -2.22 -5.83 4.07
N LEU A 148 -2.26 -4.51 4.29
CA LEU A 148 -3.04 -3.90 5.38
C LEU A 148 -4.54 -4.18 5.20
N VAL A 149 -5.08 -4.04 3.99
CA VAL A 149 -6.50 -4.31 3.69
C VAL A 149 -6.81 -5.79 3.51
N GLY A 150 -5.79 -6.64 3.36
CA GLY A 150 -5.92 -8.10 3.32
C GLY A 150 -6.06 -8.76 1.97
N VAL A 151 -6.06 -7.97 0.90
CA VAL A 151 -5.94 -8.48 -0.47
C VAL A 151 -4.67 -9.30 -0.63
N VAL A 152 -3.56 -8.89 -0.01
CA VAL A 152 -2.34 -9.70 0.08
C VAL A 152 -2.26 -10.31 1.48
N SER A 153 -2.10 -11.63 1.55
CA SER A 153 -1.91 -12.35 2.81
C SER A 153 -0.56 -13.07 2.83
N GLU A 154 0.07 -13.07 4.00
CA GLU A 154 1.28 -13.83 4.30
C GLU A 154 0.94 -14.88 5.36
N THR A 155 1.26 -16.15 5.10
CA THR A 155 1.05 -17.25 6.05
C THR A 155 2.35 -18.02 6.21
N VAL A 156 2.79 -18.25 7.44
CA VAL A 156 3.92 -19.14 7.71
C VAL A 156 3.46 -20.59 7.54
N VAL A 157 4.15 -21.32 6.69
CA VAL A 157 3.94 -22.75 6.41
C VAL A 157 5.24 -23.47 6.74
N ILE A 158 5.15 -24.59 7.44
CA ILE A 158 6.30 -25.44 7.74
C ILE A 158 6.34 -26.54 6.67
N LEU A 159 7.47 -26.64 5.96
CA LEU A 159 7.69 -27.66 4.93
C LEU A 159 8.01 -29.02 5.55
N ASP A 160 7.98 -30.08 4.73
CA ASP A 160 8.29 -31.46 5.16
C ASP A 160 9.72 -31.60 5.73
N ASP A 161 10.66 -30.73 5.33
CA ASP A 161 12.03 -30.68 5.84
C ASP A 161 12.16 -29.89 7.16
N GLY A 162 11.06 -29.34 7.68
CA GLY A 162 11.00 -28.55 8.89
C GLY A 162 11.36 -27.07 8.69
N GLU A 163 11.66 -26.64 7.46
CA GLU A 163 11.92 -25.23 7.20
C GLU A 163 10.64 -24.39 7.24
N GLU A 164 10.71 -23.23 7.89
CA GLU A 164 9.64 -22.24 7.89
C GLU A 164 9.67 -21.43 6.59
N PHE A 165 8.50 -21.34 5.94
CA PHE A 165 8.32 -20.65 4.69
C PHE A 165 7.16 -19.65 4.76
N VAL A 166 7.37 -18.42 4.28
CA VAL A 166 6.29 -17.41 4.21
C VAL A 166 5.58 -17.52 2.86
N ARG A 167 4.43 -18.19 2.87
CA ARG A 167 3.51 -18.28 1.73
C ARG A 167 2.79 -16.96 1.52
N ARG A 168 2.70 -16.52 0.26
CA ARG A 168 1.99 -15.30 -0.14
C ARG A 168 0.85 -15.65 -1.06
N SER A 169 -0.30 -15.06 -0.79
CA SER A 169 -1.51 -15.21 -1.61
C SER A 169 -2.13 -13.86 -1.89
N VAL A 170 -2.83 -13.77 -3.02
CA VAL A 170 -3.66 -12.62 -3.38
C VAL A 170 -5.09 -13.09 -3.45
N ASP A 171 -5.97 -12.46 -2.68
CA ASP A 171 -7.40 -12.67 -2.75
C ASP A 171 -8.03 -11.56 -3.61
N TRP A 172 -8.34 -11.92 -4.86
CA TRP A 172 -8.93 -10.99 -5.82
C TRP A 172 -10.38 -10.62 -5.48
N SER A 173 -11.08 -11.44 -4.69
CA SER A 173 -12.46 -11.14 -4.29
C SER A 173 -12.52 -9.93 -3.36
N LEU A 174 -11.56 -9.82 -2.44
CA LEU A 174 -11.43 -8.70 -1.50
C LEU A 174 -11.17 -7.36 -2.19
N LEU A 175 -10.63 -7.32 -3.41
CA LEU A 175 -10.49 -6.06 -4.15
C LEU A 175 -11.86 -5.48 -4.51
N SER A 176 -12.82 -6.33 -4.88
CA SER A 176 -14.16 -5.89 -5.22
C SER A 176 -14.93 -5.42 -3.98
N GLU A 177 -14.71 -6.07 -2.84
CA GLU A 177 -15.27 -5.69 -1.55
C GLU A 177 -14.67 -4.37 -1.05
N LEU A 178 -13.35 -4.22 -1.12
CA LEU A 178 -12.62 -3.01 -0.72
C LEU A 178 -13.13 -1.75 -1.46
N VAL A 179 -13.51 -1.88 -2.73
CA VAL A 179 -14.06 -0.77 -3.51
C VAL A 179 -15.48 -0.41 -3.06
N GLN A 180 -16.26 -1.38 -2.59
CA GLN A 180 -17.64 -1.20 -2.18
C GLN A 180 -17.77 -0.72 -0.73
N ASP A 181 -16.97 -1.27 0.18
CA ASP A 181 -16.99 -0.97 1.61
C ASP A 181 -15.57 -1.07 2.23
N PRO A 182 -14.71 -0.06 2.03
CA PRO A 182 -13.34 -0.12 2.50
C PRO A 182 -13.21 -0.17 4.03
N ALA A 183 -14.13 0.49 4.74
CA ALA A 183 -14.16 0.51 6.19
C ALA A 183 -14.58 -0.87 6.74
N GLY A 184 -15.64 -1.46 6.19
CA GLY A 184 -16.09 -2.80 6.55
C GLY A 184 -15.06 -3.88 6.24
N THR A 185 -14.36 -3.80 5.11
CA THR A 185 -13.28 -4.75 4.78
C THR A 185 -12.13 -4.68 5.81
N LEU A 186 -11.69 -3.47 6.17
CA LEU A 186 -10.65 -3.30 7.19
C LEU A 186 -11.10 -3.77 8.58
N ALA A 187 -12.33 -3.41 8.98
CA ALA A 187 -12.90 -3.83 10.25
C ALA A 187 -13.02 -5.35 10.33
N GLY A 188 -13.57 -6.00 9.29
CA GLY A 188 -13.75 -7.44 9.23
C GLY A 188 -12.43 -8.22 9.21
N ARG A 189 -11.37 -7.69 8.58
CA ARG A 189 -10.05 -8.34 8.56
C ARG A 189 -9.43 -8.50 9.94
N TYR A 190 -9.53 -7.46 10.76
CA TYR A 190 -8.87 -7.43 12.06
C TYR A 190 -9.84 -7.76 13.21
N GLY A 191 -11.15 -7.82 12.98
CA GLY A 191 -12.17 -7.92 14.02
C GLY A 191 -12.32 -6.62 14.81
N TRP A 192 -12.21 -5.46 14.15
CA TRP A 192 -12.32 -4.16 14.83
C TRP A 192 -13.65 -4.02 15.54
N GLY A 193 -13.62 -3.70 16.83
CA GLY A 193 -14.80 -3.61 17.69
C GLY A 193 -15.22 -4.90 18.38
N GLU A 194 -14.67 -6.04 17.94
CA GLU A 194 -14.89 -7.32 18.59
C GLU A 194 -13.93 -7.51 19.76
N ALA A 195 -14.28 -8.40 20.69
CA ALA A 195 -13.48 -8.67 21.88
C ALA A 195 -12.10 -9.29 21.55
N ASP A 196 -11.98 -9.92 20.38
CA ASP A 196 -10.78 -10.55 19.84
C ASP A 196 -10.08 -9.71 18.76
N TRP A 197 -10.33 -8.39 18.72
CA TRP A 197 -9.69 -7.48 17.76
C TRP A 197 -8.16 -7.67 17.74
N ALA A 198 -7.65 -8.04 16.56
CA ALA A 198 -6.25 -8.31 16.25
C ALA A 198 -5.43 -7.00 16.12
N HIS A 199 -5.46 -6.18 17.17
CA HIS A 199 -4.82 -4.87 17.22
C HIS A 199 -3.30 -4.93 17.01
N ASP A 200 -2.63 -5.99 17.48
CA ASP A 200 -1.19 -6.15 17.28
C ASP A 200 -0.85 -6.35 15.79
N ASP A 201 -1.61 -7.21 15.11
CA ASP A 201 -1.47 -7.44 13.66
C ASP A 201 -1.81 -6.19 12.85
N PHE A 202 -2.83 -5.44 13.25
CA PHE A 202 -3.19 -4.16 12.63
C PHE A 202 -2.05 -3.14 12.76
N LEU A 203 -1.52 -2.94 13.96
CA LEU A 203 -0.45 -1.98 14.20
C LEU A 203 0.86 -2.41 13.54
N GLU A 204 1.15 -3.71 13.45
CA GLU A 204 2.30 -4.21 12.72
C GLU A 204 2.15 -4.00 11.21
N ALA A 205 0.97 -4.28 10.63
CA ALA A 205 0.69 -4.00 9.23
C ALA A 205 0.81 -2.50 8.90
N LEU A 206 0.29 -1.63 9.77
CA LEU A 206 0.42 -0.19 9.63
C LEU A 206 1.88 0.26 9.73
N ARG A 207 2.66 -0.31 10.67
CA ARG A 207 4.09 -0.04 10.79
C ARG A 207 4.85 -0.41 9.52
N ARG A 208 4.56 -1.57 8.92
CA ARG A 208 5.16 -2.02 7.66
C ARG A 208 4.81 -1.08 6.50
N LEU A 209 3.55 -0.64 6.42
CA LEU A 209 3.12 0.35 5.44
C LEU A 209 3.91 1.67 5.61
N CYS A 210 3.96 2.22 6.82
CA CYS A 210 4.74 3.42 7.11
C CYS A 210 6.22 3.24 6.72
N LEU A 211 6.83 2.10 7.06
CA LEU A 211 8.22 1.80 6.73
C LEU A 211 8.45 1.76 5.22
N SER A 212 7.53 1.16 4.46
CA SER A 212 7.60 1.12 2.99
C SER A 212 7.48 2.51 2.36
N ALA A 213 6.79 3.44 3.03
CA ALA A 213 6.68 4.85 2.66
C ALA A 213 7.86 5.71 3.16
N GLY A 214 8.83 5.11 3.85
CA GLY A 214 10.01 5.80 4.39
C GLY A 214 9.85 6.36 5.81
N VAL A 215 8.68 6.20 6.43
CA VAL A 215 8.42 6.60 7.83
C VAL A 215 8.84 5.48 8.77
N ARG A 216 9.85 5.73 9.61
CA ARG A 216 10.38 4.73 10.54
C ARG A 216 9.52 4.64 11.81
N GLY A 217 8.41 3.92 11.72
CA GLY A 217 7.60 3.56 12.87
C GLY A 217 8.29 2.55 13.78
N ARG A 218 8.10 2.67 15.10
CA ARG A 218 8.61 1.72 16.11
C ARG A 218 7.49 1.24 17.03
N ARG A 219 7.59 -0.02 17.45
CA ARG A 219 6.76 -0.55 18.55
C ARG A 219 7.39 -0.14 19.88
N GLU A 220 6.58 0.33 20.82
CA GLU A 220 7.03 0.71 22.16
C GLU A 220 6.01 0.33 23.24
N SER A 221 6.44 0.30 24.50
CA SER A 221 5.55 0.12 25.64
C SER A 221 4.61 1.32 25.79
N LEU A 222 3.43 1.11 26.38
CA LEU A 222 2.52 2.21 26.69
C LEU A 222 3.23 3.24 27.58
N ARG A 223 2.96 4.52 27.30
CA ARG A 223 3.43 5.64 28.11
C ARG A 223 2.65 5.67 29.43
N ALA A 224 3.31 6.11 30.50
CA ALA A 224 2.70 6.25 31.82
C ALA A 224 1.42 7.12 31.79
N THR A 225 1.43 8.16 30.94
CA THR A 225 0.27 9.04 30.69
C THR A 225 -0.99 8.27 30.29
N LEU A 226 -0.86 7.20 29.50
CA LEU A 226 -1.97 6.36 29.07
C LEU A 226 -2.37 5.33 30.14
N THR A 227 -1.40 4.76 30.85
CA THR A 227 -1.64 3.70 31.84
C THR A 227 -2.09 4.20 33.21
N GLU A 228 -1.85 5.47 33.53
CA GLU A 228 -2.15 6.08 34.83
C GLU A 228 -3.39 6.98 34.82
N GLY A 229 -4.21 6.92 33.75
CA GLY A 229 -5.57 7.48 33.81
C GLY A 229 -6.15 8.07 32.54
N ALA A 230 -5.36 8.31 31.49
CA ALA A 230 -5.92 8.90 30.26
C ALA A 230 -6.73 7.88 29.44
N LEU A 231 -6.29 6.62 29.41
CA LEU A 231 -6.92 5.57 28.62
C LEU A 231 -7.20 4.30 29.43
N TYR A 232 -6.29 3.95 30.35
CA TYR A 232 -6.43 2.81 31.24
C TYR A 232 -6.52 3.27 32.69
N ALA A 233 -7.34 2.57 33.47
CA ALA A 233 -7.20 2.58 34.91
C ALA A 233 -5.94 1.79 35.30
N SER A 234 -5.27 2.18 36.39
CA SER A 234 -4.04 1.52 36.87
C SER A 234 -4.22 0.03 37.20
N ASP A 235 -5.46 -0.39 37.44
CA ASP A 235 -5.88 -1.77 37.73
C ASP A 235 -6.62 -2.43 36.55
N SER A 236 -6.53 -1.87 35.34
CA SER A 236 -7.23 -2.37 34.17
C SER A 236 -6.77 -3.80 33.80
N PRO A 237 -7.70 -4.78 33.71
CA PRO A 237 -7.35 -6.15 33.34
C PRO A 237 -6.81 -6.25 31.90
N ALA A 238 -7.22 -5.33 31.01
CA ALA A 238 -6.74 -5.30 29.62
C ALA A 238 -5.21 -5.14 29.54
N LEU A 239 -4.58 -4.43 30.49
CA LEU A 239 -3.12 -4.24 30.51
C LEU A 239 -2.35 -5.56 30.61
N ALA A 240 -2.91 -6.58 31.27
CA ALA A 240 -2.26 -7.88 31.42
C ALA A 240 -2.25 -8.71 30.13
N GLY A 241 -3.20 -8.45 29.22
CA GLY A 241 -3.32 -9.15 27.94
C GLY A 241 -2.50 -8.53 26.80
N LEU A 242 -1.92 -7.35 27.00
CA LEU A 242 -1.19 -6.64 25.95
C LEU A 242 0.21 -7.24 25.70
N PRO A 243 0.70 -7.19 24.45
CA PRO A 243 2.10 -7.48 24.17
C PRO A 243 3.02 -6.45 24.87
N ARG A 244 4.31 -6.77 25.00
CA ARG A 244 5.30 -5.90 25.70
C ARG A 244 5.44 -4.51 25.08
N SER A 245 5.17 -4.39 23.78
CA SER A 245 5.29 -3.15 23.01
C SER A 245 4.03 -2.93 22.17
N PRO A 246 2.89 -2.63 22.82
CA PRO A 246 1.59 -2.60 22.17
C PRO A 246 1.34 -1.30 21.41
N ALA A 247 2.11 -0.24 21.66
CA ALA A 247 1.97 1.04 20.98
C ALA A 247 2.85 1.14 19.73
N LEU A 248 2.40 1.88 18.73
CA LEU A 248 3.16 2.26 17.53
C LEU A 248 3.43 3.76 17.57
N ALA A 249 4.71 4.13 17.70
CA ALA A 249 5.16 5.50 17.56
C ALA A 249 5.62 5.75 16.11
N LEU A 250 5.05 6.76 15.48
CA LEU A 250 5.35 7.22 14.12
C LEU A 250 5.98 8.62 14.18
N PRO A 251 7.31 8.72 14.38
CA PRO A 251 8.00 10.01 14.36
C PRO A 251 8.04 10.54 12.92
N PHE A 252 7.41 11.69 12.69
CA PHE A 252 7.52 12.43 11.42
C PHE A 252 8.76 13.32 11.42
N VAL A 253 9.12 13.78 12.60
CA VAL A 253 10.24 14.67 12.84
C VAL A 253 11.03 14.09 14.00
N SER A 254 12.31 13.79 13.79
CA SER A 254 13.21 13.37 14.87
C SER A 254 14.62 13.89 14.60
N GLY A 255 15.30 14.32 15.66
CA GLY A 255 16.65 14.82 15.50
C GLY A 255 17.30 15.28 16.78
N ARG A 256 18.62 15.48 16.69
CA ARG A 256 19.38 16.22 17.70
C ARG A 256 19.33 17.70 17.35
N THR A 257 19.12 18.53 18.36
CA THR A 257 19.20 19.99 18.24
C THR A 257 20.19 20.51 19.26
N ASP A 258 20.96 21.52 18.87
CA ASP A 258 21.87 22.20 19.78
C ASP A 258 21.06 23.08 20.72
N ILE A 259 21.20 22.83 22.02
CA ILE A 259 20.58 23.66 23.04
C ILE A 259 21.46 24.89 23.18
N GLY A 260 20.92 26.07 22.87
CA GLY A 260 21.63 27.34 22.93
C GLY A 260 22.30 27.54 24.30
N GLY A 261 23.62 27.43 24.34
CA GLY A 261 24.44 27.56 25.54
C GLY A 261 25.91 27.35 25.22
N THR A 262 26.81 27.97 25.99
CA THR A 262 28.27 27.95 25.77
C THR A 262 28.95 26.59 25.97
N GLY A 263 28.19 25.49 26.00
CA GLY A 263 28.66 24.14 26.35
C GLY A 263 28.43 23.04 25.30
N GLY A 264 27.87 23.34 24.12
CA GLY A 264 27.69 22.34 23.06
C GLY A 264 26.76 21.17 23.44
N ALA A 265 25.82 21.39 24.36
CA ALA A 265 24.84 20.38 24.72
C ALA A 265 23.81 20.22 23.60
N SER A 266 23.48 18.99 23.23
CA SER A 266 22.46 18.69 22.24
C SER A 266 21.31 17.89 22.87
N ALA A 267 20.07 18.30 22.64
CA ALA A 267 18.86 17.57 23.04
C ALA A 267 18.37 16.69 21.89
N TRP A 268 17.68 15.60 22.24
CA TRP A 268 16.86 14.84 21.28
C TRP A 268 15.42 15.36 21.32
N ALA A 269 14.80 15.51 20.16
CA ALA A 269 13.39 15.87 20.04
C ALA A 269 12.70 14.97 19.00
N GLU A 270 11.45 14.61 19.28
CA GLU A 270 10.58 13.87 18.36
C GLU A 270 9.17 14.47 18.34
N LEU A 271 8.63 14.59 17.13
CA LEU A 271 7.22 14.88 16.88
C LEU A 271 6.61 13.87 15.91
N GLY A 272 5.39 13.44 16.19
CA GLY A 272 4.68 12.50 15.34
C GLY A 272 3.34 12.04 15.91
N LEU A 273 2.96 10.81 15.56
CA LEU A 273 1.76 10.15 16.08
C LEU A 273 2.11 8.98 16.99
N LEU A 274 1.28 8.78 18.01
CA LEU A 274 1.29 7.61 18.87
C LEU A 274 -0.04 6.88 18.68
N LEU A 275 0.02 5.62 18.27
CA LEU A 275 -1.14 4.75 18.17
C LEU A 275 -1.04 3.68 19.25
N ALA A 276 -2.12 3.42 19.98
CA ALA A 276 -2.15 2.40 21.02
C ALA A 276 -3.51 1.68 21.03
N PRO A 277 -3.57 0.40 21.42
CA PRO A 277 -4.85 -0.25 21.68
C PRO A 277 -5.61 0.54 22.76
N ALA A 278 -6.93 0.54 22.67
CA ALA A 278 -7.83 1.18 23.61
C ALA A 278 -8.94 0.20 24.04
N PRO A 279 -9.18 0.05 25.35
CA PRO A 279 -10.33 -0.71 25.84
C PRO A 279 -11.62 0.10 25.67
N ALA A 280 -12.78 -0.56 25.58
CA ALA A 280 -14.08 0.12 25.51
C ALA A 280 -14.38 1.04 26.71
N SER A 281 -13.68 0.83 27.83
CA SER A 281 -13.70 1.72 28.98
C SER A 281 -12.39 1.57 29.77
N PRO A 282 -11.98 2.53 30.61
CA PRO A 282 -10.70 2.46 31.32
C PRO A 282 -10.49 1.20 32.18
N ARG A 283 -11.57 0.56 32.65
CA ARG A 283 -11.55 -0.70 33.41
C ARG A 283 -12.03 -1.92 32.61
N GLY A 284 -12.29 -1.76 31.32
CA GLY A 284 -12.72 -2.85 30.44
C GLY A 284 -11.64 -3.92 30.29
N GLU A 285 -12.07 -5.14 30.01
CA GLU A 285 -11.18 -6.28 29.75
C GLU A 285 -10.83 -6.42 28.26
N ALA A 286 -11.77 -6.10 27.37
CA ALA A 286 -11.58 -6.19 25.93
C ALA A 286 -10.98 -4.91 25.35
N ILE A 287 -10.02 -5.10 24.43
CA ILE A 287 -9.46 -4.06 23.57
C ILE A 287 -10.30 -4.03 22.29
N THR A 288 -11.05 -2.96 22.08
CA THR A 288 -12.03 -2.84 20.99
C THR A 288 -11.81 -1.64 20.09
N GLY A 289 -10.92 -0.72 20.48
CA GLY A 289 -10.71 0.55 19.80
C GLY A 289 -9.26 0.97 19.78
N LEU A 290 -8.98 2.09 19.12
CA LEU A 290 -7.63 2.59 18.91
C LEU A 290 -7.48 3.99 19.48
N TYR A 291 -6.50 4.18 20.35
CA TYR A 291 -6.05 5.50 20.72
C TYR A 291 -5.11 6.07 19.66
N LEU A 292 -5.36 7.31 19.24
CA LEU A 292 -4.53 8.08 18.33
C LEU A 292 -4.19 9.41 19.00
N GLY A 293 -2.95 9.54 19.44
CA GLY A 293 -2.46 10.69 20.19
C GLY A 293 -1.20 11.31 19.62
N ASN A 294 -0.80 12.40 20.24
CA ASN A 294 0.44 13.07 19.92
C ASN A 294 1.65 12.21 20.36
N LEU A 295 2.67 12.10 19.50
CA LEU A 295 4.02 11.78 19.92
C LEU A 295 4.75 13.11 20.05
N SER A 296 5.15 13.47 21.27
CA SER A 296 5.83 14.74 21.53
C SER A 296 6.82 14.55 22.66
N TYR A 297 8.08 14.44 22.28
CA TYR A 297 9.17 14.24 23.20
C TYR A 297 10.23 15.31 22.94
N GLY A 298 10.70 15.96 24.00
CA GLY A 298 11.77 16.94 23.90
C GLY A 298 12.35 17.30 25.26
N GLU A 299 13.66 17.52 25.28
CA GLU A 299 14.38 18.09 26.41
C GLU A 299 14.68 19.57 26.12
N ALA A 300 14.03 20.49 26.85
CA ALA A 300 14.27 21.93 26.83
C ALA A 300 13.89 22.68 25.53
N GLU A 301 14.05 24.01 25.53
CA GLU A 301 13.73 24.88 24.39
C GLU A 301 14.60 24.50 23.18
N ALA A 302 13.98 23.94 22.15
CA ALA A 302 14.65 23.25 21.06
C ALA A 302 14.16 23.84 19.73
N SER A 303 15.06 24.12 18.81
CA SER A 303 14.71 24.59 17.46
C SER A 303 15.24 23.59 16.46
N LEU A 304 14.35 22.88 15.77
CA LEU A 304 14.72 21.93 14.74
C LEU A 304 14.49 22.57 13.36
N PRO A 305 15.55 22.82 12.57
CA PRO A 305 15.40 23.28 11.20
C PRO A 305 14.76 22.15 10.36
N LEU A 306 13.64 22.46 9.70
CA LEU A 306 12.94 21.52 8.81
C LEU A 306 13.38 21.70 7.35
N ALA A 307 13.56 22.95 6.93
CA ALA A 307 14.00 23.38 5.61
C ALA A 307 14.58 24.81 5.70
N GLU A 308 15.12 25.34 4.60
CA GLU A 308 15.61 26.73 4.55
C GLU A 308 14.49 27.72 4.96
N GLY A 309 14.70 28.46 6.05
CA GLY A 309 13.71 29.40 6.60
C GLY A 309 12.62 28.79 7.48
N TRP A 310 12.58 27.46 7.65
CA TRP A 310 11.59 26.77 8.48
C TRP A 310 12.25 26.12 9.68
N ALA A 311 11.82 26.52 10.88
CA ALA A 311 12.25 25.90 12.13
C ALA A 311 11.05 25.58 13.00
N LEU A 312 11.02 24.35 13.51
CA LEU A 312 10.08 23.89 14.50
C LEU A 312 10.65 24.23 15.88
N ARG A 313 9.96 25.08 16.65
CA ARG A 313 10.38 25.47 18.00
C ARG A 313 9.56 24.76 19.04
N PHE A 314 10.24 24.15 20.00
CA PHE A 314 9.70 23.55 21.20
C PHE A 314 10.11 24.37 22.40
N ALA A 315 9.25 24.47 23.39
CA ALA A 315 9.57 25.05 24.69
C ALA A 315 9.03 24.12 25.78
N GLY A 316 9.91 23.37 26.43
CA GLY A 316 9.55 22.45 27.52
C GLY A 316 10.49 21.25 27.60
N GLY A 317 10.81 20.80 28.82
CA GLY A 317 11.49 19.53 29.06
C GLY A 317 10.50 18.56 29.67
N ALA A 318 9.80 17.78 28.85
CA ALA A 318 8.88 16.73 29.30
C ALA A 318 8.49 15.82 28.12
N ASP A 319 8.29 14.54 28.41
CA ASP A 319 7.54 13.64 27.53
C ASP A 319 6.05 14.00 27.64
N ALA A 320 5.52 14.65 26.60
CA ALA A 320 4.11 14.99 26.49
C ALA A 320 3.36 14.01 25.59
N SER A 321 3.97 12.87 25.25
CA SER A 321 3.36 11.88 24.36
C SER A 321 2.13 11.24 25.01
N GLY A 322 1.05 11.12 24.23
CA GLY A 322 -0.23 10.60 24.70
C GLY A 322 -0.97 11.53 25.69
N SER A 323 -0.56 12.80 25.82
CA SER A 323 -1.26 13.78 26.66
C SER A 323 -2.51 14.35 25.99
N VAL A 324 -2.55 14.33 24.66
CA VAL A 324 -3.68 14.75 23.84
C VAL A 324 -3.89 13.73 22.73
N GLY A 325 -5.12 13.25 22.58
CA GLY A 325 -5.47 12.34 21.50
C GLY A 325 -6.96 12.07 21.43
N VAL A 326 -7.30 11.08 20.61
CA VAL A 326 -8.66 10.58 20.47
C VAL A 326 -8.68 9.08 20.73
N ASP A 327 -9.68 8.63 21.48
CA ASP A 327 -10.06 7.23 21.57
C ASP A 327 -11.08 6.94 20.46
N LEU A 328 -10.72 6.03 19.56
CA LEU A 328 -11.52 5.62 18.41
C LEU A 328 -12.14 4.26 18.71
N GLN A 329 -13.41 4.26 19.11
CA GLN A 329 -14.21 3.06 19.23
C GLN A 329 -15.04 2.86 17.95
N PRO A 330 -15.60 1.66 17.69
CA PRO A 330 -16.40 1.40 16.48
C PRO A 330 -17.55 2.39 16.27
N ASP A 331 -18.22 2.77 17.36
CA ASP A 331 -19.43 3.59 17.33
C ASP A 331 -19.24 4.99 17.93
N SER A 332 -18.03 5.33 18.41
CA SER A 332 -17.78 6.60 19.09
C SER A 332 -16.34 7.08 18.96
N VAL A 333 -16.18 8.40 18.97
CA VAL A 333 -14.89 9.06 19.11
C VAL A 333 -14.92 9.92 20.37
N GLU A 334 -13.96 9.71 21.27
CA GLU A 334 -13.81 10.51 22.49
C GLU A 334 -12.48 11.25 22.48
N PHE A 335 -12.49 12.54 22.84
CA PHE A 335 -11.26 13.31 22.99
C PHE A 335 -10.66 13.10 24.37
N ILE A 336 -9.38 12.73 24.41
CA ILE A 336 -8.59 12.57 25.63
C ILE A 336 -7.63 13.76 25.73
N GLY A 337 -7.86 14.65 26.70
CA GLY A 337 -7.01 15.81 26.95
C GLY A 337 -7.71 16.90 27.78
N SER A 338 -6.99 17.97 28.10
CA SER A 338 -7.48 19.08 28.95
C SER A 338 -7.77 20.39 28.19
N ALA A 339 -7.84 20.34 26.86
CA ALA A 339 -8.09 21.53 26.04
C ALA A 339 -9.59 21.92 26.07
N PRO A 340 -9.96 23.18 26.40
CA PRO A 340 -11.36 23.63 26.50
C PRO A 340 -12.09 23.72 25.15
N ARG A 341 -11.35 23.74 24.05
CA ARG A 341 -11.84 23.63 22.67
C ARG A 341 -10.79 22.85 21.88
N VAL A 342 -11.24 21.89 21.10
CA VAL A 342 -10.34 21.09 20.25
C VAL A 342 -10.45 21.65 18.85
N ASP A 343 -9.41 22.35 18.44
CA ASP A 343 -9.18 22.74 17.05
C ASP A 343 -7.73 22.38 16.76
N ALA A 344 -7.50 21.07 16.70
CA ALA A 344 -6.18 20.48 16.55
C ALA A 344 -6.14 19.78 15.21
N ARG A 345 -5.27 20.23 14.31
CA ARG A 345 -5.04 19.59 13.03
C ARG A 345 -3.58 19.26 12.87
N LEU A 346 -3.29 17.99 12.64
CA LEU A 346 -2.01 17.51 12.18
C LEU A 346 -2.14 17.21 10.70
N ALA A 347 -1.48 18.00 9.86
CA ALA A 347 -1.44 17.77 8.43
C ALA A 347 -0.02 17.42 7.99
N ILE A 348 0.12 16.29 7.31
CA ILE A 348 1.31 15.97 6.52
C ILE A 348 1.04 16.52 5.13
N THR A 349 1.71 17.61 4.78
CA THR A 349 1.70 18.15 3.42
C THR A 349 3.00 17.77 2.74
N GLY A 350 2.90 17.10 1.61
CA GLY A 350 4.01 16.75 0.75
C GLY A 350 3.76 17.32 -0.63
N GLN A 351 4.57 18.27 -1.06
CA GLN A 351 4.59 18.77 -2.42
C GLN A 351 5.98 18.50 -3.00
N PRO A 352 6.23 17.28 -3.54
CA PRO A 352 7.56 16.92 -4.01
C PRO A 352 8.03 17.91 -5.10
N PRO A 353 9.32 18.32 -5.08
CA PRO A 353 9.84 19.33 -6.01
C PRO A 353 9.75 18.87 -7.47
N THR A 354 9.80 17.56 -7.68
CA THR A 354 9.42 16.87 -8.91
C THR A 354 8.23 15.97 -8.60
N PRO A 355 7.08 16.11 -9.29
CA PRO A 355 5.91 15.28 -9.03
C PRO A 355 6.24 13.78 -9.01
N THR A 356 5.79 13.08 -7.96
CA THR A 356 6.07 11.64 -7.81
C THR A 356 5.19 10.87 -8.76
N ARG A 357 5.78 10.24 -9.76
CA ARG A 357 5.02 9.45 -10.74
C ARG A 357 4.42 8.21 -10.08
N LEU A 358 3.10 8.17 -9.98
CA LEU A 358 2.38 7.02 -9.43
C LEU A 358 2.27 5.94 -10.50
N LEU A 359 1.79 6.34 -11.68
CA LEU A 359 1.53 5.53 -12.86
C LEU A 359 1.90 6.36 -14.10
N GLY A 360 2.53 5.76 -15.10
CA GLY A 360 2.88 6.47 -16.34
C GLY A 360 4.33 6.34 -16.76
N ALA A 361 4.59 6.82 -17.98
CA ALA A 361 5.87 6.97 -18.63
C ALA A 361 6.71 8.14 -18.08
N GLU A 362 8.01 8.20 -18.39
CA GLU A 362 8.86 9.33 -18.01
C GLU A 362 8.56 10.61 -18.77
N GLN A 363 8.12 10.46 -20.02
CA GLN A 363 7.61 11.53 -20.85
C GLN A 363 6.22 11.13 -21.37
N GLY A 364 5.32 12.10 -21.60
CA GLY A 364 3.96 11.81 -22.06
C GLY A 364 2.94 11.54 -20.94
N LEU A 365 1.88 10.78 -21.25
CA LEU A 365 0.71 10.60 -20.37
C LEU A 365 1.09 9.91 -19.04
N ARG A 366 0.98 10.63 -17.94
CA ARG A 366 1.32 10.11 -16.61
C ARG A 366 0.41 10.70 -15.53
N LEU A 367 0.15 9.87 -14.53
CA LEU A 367 -0.47 10.26 -13.27
C LEU A 367 0.63 10.51 -12.25
N GLU A 368 0.77 11.76 -11.86
CA GLU A 368 1.74 12.19 -10.88
C GLU A 368 1.04 12.61 -9.60
N LEU A 369 1.60 12.21 -8.46
CA LEU A 369 1.30 12.85 -7.19
C LEU A 369 2.10 14.15 -7.13
N ARG A 370 1.41 15.27 -7.35
CA ARG A 370 1.97 16.62 -7.28
C ARG A 370 1.94 17.17 -5.88
N ALA A 371 0.89 16.83 -5.15
CA ALA A 371 0.79 17.11 -3.73
C ALA A 371 -0.02 16.01 -3.05
N LEU A 372 0.33 15.71 -1.82
CA LEU A 372 -0.45 14.91 -0.90
C LEU A 372 -0.57 15.70 0.39
N GLU A 373 -1.78 15.92 0.83
CA GLU A 373 -2.08 16.37 2.16
C GLU A 373 -2.90 15.28 2.82
N LEU A 374 -2.36 14.73 3.90
CA LEU A 374 -3.09 13.85 4.81
C LEU A 374 -3.24 14.63 6.10
N GLY A 375 -4.44 15.10 6.38
CA GLY A 375 -4.80 15.74 7.63
C GLY A 375 -5.58 14.81 8.53
N LEU A 376 -5.19 14.84 9.79
CA LEU A 376 -5.96 14.34 10.91
C LEU A 376 -6.29 15.55 11.76
N GLY A 377 -7.55 15.94 11.78
CA GLY A 377 -8.10 16.99 12.59
C GLY A 377 -9.05 16.45 13.66
N VAL A 378 -9.17 17.20 14.75
CA VAL A 378 -10.30 17.10 15.67
C VAL A 378 -10.85 18.51 15.83
N ALA A 379 -12.13 18.66 15.53
CA ALA A 379 -12.87 19.90 15.69
C ALA A 379 -14.02 19.71 16.68
N GLY A 380 -14.66 20.78 17.13
CA GLY A 380 -15.85 20.72 17.99
C GLY A 380 -15.57 21.00 19.47
N SER A 381 -16.54 20.65 20.33
CA SER A 381 -16.39 20.77 21.78
C SER A 381 -15.83 19.48 22.36
N VAL A 382 -15.30 19.54 23.58
CA VAL A 382 -14.82 18.33 24.29
C VAL A 382 -15.92 17.27 24.44
N SER A 383 -17.19 17.71 24.54
CA SER A 383 -18.36 16.85 24.68
C SER A 383 -18.90 16.31 23.35
N ASP A 384 -18.43 16.82 22.21
CA ASP A 384 -18.89 16.47 20.87
C ASP A 384 -17.74 16.68 19.87
N PRO A 385 -16.64 15.91 19.99
CA PRO A 385 -15.51 16.03 19.10
C PRO A 385 -15.82 15.39 17.74
N GLU A 386 -15.55 16.11 16.67
CA GLU A 386 -15.62 15.60 15.30
C GLU A 386 -14.21 15.25 14.84
N LEU A 387 -13.97 13.97 14.54
CA LEU A 387 -12.74 13.53 13.88
C LEU A 387 -12.82 13.88 12.40
N ILE A 388 -11.85 14.65 11.93
CA ILE A 388 -11.71 15.03 10.53
C ILE A 388 -10.53 14.25 9.98
N LEU A 389 -10.79 13.24 9.16
CA LEU A 389 -9.79 12.65 8.30
C LEU A 389 -9.90 13.34 6.94
N ASP A 390 -8.91 14.15 6.61
CA ASP A 390 -8.83 14.80 5.31
C ASP A 390 -7.67 14.20 4.52
N ALA A 391 -7.97 13.81 3.30
CA ALA A 391 -6.97 13.42 2.33
C ALA A 391 -7.19 14.28 1.10
N ALA A 392 -6.35 15.27 0.90
CA ALA A 392 -6.32 16.03 -0.34
C ALA A 392 -5.13 15.55 -1.16
N THR A 393 -5.41 15.11 -2.37
CA THR A 393 -4.36 14.72 -3.31
C THR A 393 -4.45 15.64 -4.51
N SER A 394 -3.33 16.24 -4.89
CA SER A 394 -3.19 16.86 -6.20
C SER A 394 -2.59 15.82 -7.13
N LEU A 395 -3.46 15.17 -7.89
CA LEU A 395 -3.06 14.32 -8.98
C LEU A 395 -2.93 15.17 -10.24
N GLY A 396 -1.71 15.19 -10.79
CA GLY A 396 -1.49 15.70 -12.12
C GLY A 396 -1.68 14.60 -13.13
N LEU A 397 -2.73 14.68 -13.94
CA LEU A 397 -2.73 13.98 -15.22
C LEU A 397 -1.96 14.86 -16.21
N VAL A 398 -0.69 14.56 -16.42
CA VAL A 398 0.09 15.26 -17.43
C VAL A 398 -0.24 14.66 -18.77
N ILE A 399 -0.86 15.46 -19.63
CA ILE A 399 -1.06 15.18 -21.04
C ILE A 399 -0.15 16.16 -21.76
N GLU A 400 1.08 15.76 -22.07
CA GLU A 400 1.94 16.52 -22.97
C GLU A 400 1.41 16.28 -24.39
N PRO A 401 0.82 17.29 -25.05
CA PRO A 401 0.44 17.13 -26.44
C PRO A 401 1.71 16.92 -27.24
N SER A 402 1.80 15.79 -27.95
CA SER A 402 2.85 15.58 -28.93
C SER A 402 2.85 16.76 -29.90
N GLU A 403 4.03 17.28 -30.23
CA GLU A 403 4.15 18.44 -31.13
C GLU A 403 3.32 18.17 -32.38
N ALA A 404 2.17 18.85 -32.48
CA ALA A 404 1.35 18.77 -33.66
C ALA A 404 2.21 19.31 -34.79
N THR A 405 2.61 18.43 -35.71
CA THR A 405 3.25 18.84 -36.95
C THR A 405 2.36 19.93 -37.54
N PRO A 406 2.82 21.18 -37.71
CA PRO A 406 1.95 22.25 -38.15
C PRO A 406 1.33 21.80 -39.48
N CYS A 407 0.00 21.76 -39.52
CA CYS A 407 -0.76 21.46 -40.72
C CYS A 407 -0.36 22.49 -41.79
N SER A 408 0.61 22.12 -42.63
CA SER A 408 1.11 22.88 -43.76
C SER A 408 0.35 22.53 -45.04
N ALA A 409 -0.92 22.14 -44.90
CA ALA A 409 -1.83 22.02 -46.03
C ALA A 409 -2.57 23.36 -46.21
N PRO A 410 -2.48 24.03 -47.37
CA PRO A 410 -3.28 25.22 -47.63
C PRO A 410 -4.75 24.82 -47.75
N CYS A 411 -5.56 25.19 -46.75
CA CYS A 411 -7.02 25.15 -46.85
C CYS A 411 -7.48 26.18 -47.88
N SER A 412 -7.58 25.77 -49.15
CA SER A 412 -8.38 26.45 -50.16
C SER A 412 -9.71 25.71 -50.32
N ALA A 413 -10.78 26.26 -49.78
CA ALA A 413 -12.04 26.49 -50.51
C ALA A 413 -13.15 26.95 -49.57
N ALA A 414 -13.83 27.99 -50.02
CA ALA A 414 -14.96 28.66 -49.41
C ALA A 414 -16.21 27.78 -49.28
N SER A 415 -17.01 28.04 -48.24
CA SER A 415 -18.44 28.31 -48.38
C SER A 415 -19.04 28.80 -47.04
N PRO A 416 -19.96 29.78 -47.04
CA PRO A 416 -20.52 30.38 -45.83
C PRO A 416 -21.86 29.71 -45.47
N TRP A 417 -21.96 29.11 -44.28
CA TRP A 417 -23.25 28.82 -43.67
C TRP A 417 -23.33 29.38 -42.26
N THR A 418 -24.33 30.25 -42.15
CA THR A 418 -24.78 31.06 -41.05
C THR A 418 -25.45 30.27 -39.92
N SER A 419 -25.45 30.91 -38.75
CA SER A 419 -26.36 30.80 -37.61
C SER A 419 -26.26 29.57 -36.67
N ALA A 420 -25.86 29.91 -35.44
CA ALA A 420 -25.85 29.10 -34.22
C ALA A 420 -27.25 28.65 -33.76
N PRO A 421 -27.29 27.76 -32.75
CA PRO A 421 -27.98 28.16 -31.53
C PRO A 421 -27.18 27.86 -30.26
N THR A 422 -27.17 28.85 -29.36
CA THR A 422 -26.76 28.79 -27.96
C THR A 422 -27.75 27.97 -27.12
N TRP A 423 -27.25 27.06 -26.28
CA TRP A 423 -28.00 26.48 -25.15
C TRP A 423 -27.24 26.77 -23.84
N PRO A 424 -27.89 27.34 -22.80
CA PRO A 424 -27.28 27.55 -21.51
C PRO A 424 -27.53 26.36 -20.57
N CYS A 425 -26.46 25.77 -20.03
CA CYS A 425 -26.53 24.90 -18.86
C CYS A 425 -26.43 25.77 -17.59
N ALA A 426 -27.52 25.86 -16.83
CA ALA A 426 -27.49 26.37 -15.45
C ALA A 426 -28.49 25.56 -14.60
N GLY A 427 -27.96 24.65 -13.78
CA GLY A 427 -28.70 23.97 -12.71
C GLY A 427 -27.95 24.16 -11.39
N ARG A 428 -28.50 25.01 -10.51
CA ARG A 428 -28.10 25.09 -9.09
C ARG A 428 -28.92 24.08 -8.30
N LEU A 429 -28.27 23.29 -7.46
CA LEU A 429 -28.91 22.56 -6.37
C LEU A 429 -28.66 23.31 -5.06
N ARG A 430 -29.73 23.58 -4.30
CA ARG A 430 -29.68 23.90 -2.87
C ARG A 430 -30.10 22.64 -2.09
N PRO A 431 -29.52 22.36 -0.92
CA PRO A 431 -29.98 21.30 -0.05
C PRO A 431 -31.21 21.74 0.75
N GLY A 432 -32.09 20.78 1.01
CA GLY A 432 -33.07 20.81 2.09
C GLY A 432 -32.56 20.03 3.29
#